data_AF-A0A382JQT2-F1
#
_entry.id   AF-A0A382JQT2-F1
#
_cell.length_a   1.000
_cell.length_b   1.000
_cell.length_c   1.000
_cell.angle_alpha   90.00
_cell.angle_beta   90.00
_cell.angle_gamma   90.00
#
_symmetry.space_group_name_H-M   'P 1'
#
loop_
_entity.id
_entity.type
_entity.pdbx_description
1 polymer ?
#
loop_
_entity_poly.entity_id
_entity_poly.type
_entity_poly.pdbx_seq_one_letter_code
_entity_poly.pdbx_strand_id
1 'polypeptide(L)'
;MLEKLSTHWRYLLLGPTILTTFLTPFLRFNHIPLLSAESLLTYLFLMVVGLLLGSLMIFGGTLVQVFFGAFFIALFAFYQMDNLPELPFGLRYMPVLLAFSTFLSLGLYFLRKHLEQFLFIVFGVLWLGAFVQFIPPIEKSINLEAGEQVDVSLPPYIHIILDEHIGIEGIPSYVNQGQEFSKELLDKYTSQGFRVFGRAYSRFDNTGPSFASFLNFKPLEPMSFSKSLPRPAIRPNGLFEKLHKQGYIINVMETNHFPYCDQESGYRFGKCIQYRS
;
A
#
# COMPACT_ATOMS: atom_id res chain seq x y z
N MET A 1 -30.87 -34.41 -2.91
CA MET A 1 -30.24 -33.23 -2.25
C MET A 1 -29.18 -33.66 -1.23
N LEU A 2 -29.51 -34.56 -0.30
CA LEU A 2 -28.57 -35.09 0.72
C LEU A 2 -27.37 -35.84 0.14
N GLU A 3 -27.54 -36.60 -0.94
CA GLU A 3 -26.44 -37.33 -1.59
C GLU A 3 -25.37 -36.38 -2.18
N LYS A 4 -25.79 -35.33 -2.90
CA LYS A 4 -24.88 -34.28 -3.38
C LYS A 4 -24.13 -33.60 -2.25
N LEU A 5 -24.82 -33.35 -1.12
CA LEU A 5 -24.20 -32.75 0.06
C LEU A 5 -23.13 -33.69 0.65
N SER A 6 -23.41 -34.99 0.77
CA SER A 6 -22.46 -35.97 1.28
C SER A 6 -21.21 -36.10 0.40
N THR A 7 -21.36 -36.01 -0.92
CA THR A 7 -20.24 -36.19 -1.86
C THR A 7 -19.37 -34.93 -1.97
N HIS A 8 -19.95 -33.74 -1.80
CA HIS A 8 -19.30 -32.46 -2.07
C HIS A 8 -19.24 -31.52 -0.85
N TRP A 9 -19.38 -32.06 0.36
CA TRP A 9 -19.49 -31.27 1.60
C TRP A 9 -18.31 -30.31 1.82
N ARG A 10 -17.12 -30.64 1.31
CA ARG A 10 -15.90 -29.81 1.46
C ARG A 10 -16.02 -28.44 0.79
N TYR A 11 -16.91 -28.27 -0.20
CA TYR A 11 -17.21 -26.95 -0.75
C TYR A 11 -17.84 -26.00 0.28
N LEU A 12 -18.50 -26.52 1.33
CA LEU A 12 -18.96 -25.69 2.45
C LEU A 12 -17.80 -25.08 3.25
N LEU A 13 -16.65 -25.75 3.32
CA LEU A 13 -15.44 -25.19 3.92
C LEU A 13 -14.68 -24.31 2.93
N LEU A 14 -14.68 -24.69 1.65
CA LEU A 14 -13.94 -23.98 0.61
C LEU A 14 -14.48 -22.56 0.40
N GLY A 15 -15.81 -22.38 0.34
CA GLY A 15 -16.42 -21.06 0.11
C GLY A 15 -15.96 -20.00 1.14
N PRO A 16 -16.08 -20.27 2.45
CA PRO A 16 -15.51 -19.42 3.49
C PRO A 16 -14.01 -19.19 3.33
N THR A 17 -13.21 -20.25 3.14
CA THR A 17 -11.76 -20.13 2.96
C THR A 17 -11.40 -19.21 1.79
N ILE A 18 -12.09 -19.31 0.65
CA ILE A 18 -11.89 -18.44 -0.51
C ILE A 18 -12.06 -16.98 -0.11
N LEU A 19 -13.18 -16.63 0.54
CA LEU A 19 -13.47 -15.24 0.88
C LEU A 19 -12.52 -14.69 1.95
N THR A 20 -12.21 -15.49 2.97
CA THR A 20 -11.29 -15.09 4.04
C THR A 20 -9.83 -15.01 3.59
N THR A 21 -9.48 -15.63 2.45
CA THR A 21 -8.16 -15.51 1.81
C THR A 21 -7.85 -14.08 1.38
N PHE A 22 -8.86 -13.27 1.02
CA PHE A 22 -8.65 -11.86 0.65
C PHE A 22 -8.55 -10.95 1.88
N LEU A 23 -9.31 -11.28 2.93
CA LEU A 23 -9.35 -10.45 4.15
C LEU A 23 -8.03 -10.49 4.93
N THR A 24 -7.43 -11.68 5.08
CA THR A 24 -6.25 -11.84 5.94
C THR A 24 -5.05 -11.01 5.47
N PRO A 25 -4.64 -11.04 4.18
CA PRO A 25 -3.62 -10.14 3.66
C PRO A 25 -3.99 -8.67 3.85
N PHE A 26 -5.25 -8.30 3.59
CA PHE A 26 -5.71 -6.91 3.74
C PHE A 26 -5.55 -6.39 5.17
N LEU A 27 -5.99 -7.16 6.16
CA LEU A 27 -5.86 -6.78 7.57
C LEU A 27 -4.38 -6.66 7.97
N ARG A 28 -3.53 -7.58 7.50
CA ARG A 28 -2.09 -7.57 7.78
C ARG A 28 -1.38 -6.40 7.12
N PHE A 29 -1.71 -6.10 5.87
CA PHE A 29 -1.17 -4.97 5.13
C PHE A 29 -1.51 -3.63 5.80
N ASN A 30 -2.74 -3.47 6.30
CA ASN A 30 -3.17 -2.25 6.98
C ASN A 30 -2.85 -2.24 8.49
N HIS A 31 -2.05 -3.18 8.99
CA HIS A 31 -1.71 -3.32 10.41
C HIS A 31 -2.92 -3.41 11.37
N ILE A 32 -4.08 -3.88 10.87
CA ILE A 32 -5.27 -4.05 11.68
C ILE A 32 -5.12 -5.35 12.50
N PRO A 33 -5.30 -5.32 13.84
CA PRO A 33 -5.21 -6.51 14.65
C PRO A 33 -6.24 -7.56 14.20
N LEU A 34 -5.78 -8.79 13.96
CA LEU A 34 -6.63 -9.91 13.52
C LEU A 34 -7.71 -10.28 14.55
N LEU A 35 -7.44 -10.01 15.83
CA LEU A 35 -8.34 -10.28 16.96
C LEU A 35 -9.14 -9.05 17.42
N SER A 36 -9.11 -7.95 16.66
CA SER A 36 -10.02 -6.82 16.92
C SER A 36 -11.47 -7.24 16.69
N ALA A 37 -12.41 -6.58 17.36
CA ALA A 37 -13.84 -6.89 17.23
C ALA A 37 -14.33 -6.71 15.78
N GLU A 38 -13.80 -5.68 15.10
CA GLU A 38 -14.07 -5.35 13.70
C GLU A 38 -13.58 -6.45 12.76
N SER A 39 -12.34 -6.93 12.94
CA SER A 39 -11.80 -8.05 12.17
C SER A 39 -12.62 -9.31 12.36
N LEU A 40 -12.96 -9.66 13.61
CA LEU A 40 -13.73 -10.87 13.93
C LEU A 40 -15.15 -10.82 13.33
N LEU A 41 -15.82 -9.67 13.41
CA LEU A 41 -17.15 -9.48 12.82
C LEU A 41 -17.08 -9.59 11.28
N THR A 42 -16.01 -9.08 10.67
CA THR A 42 -15.80 -9.19 9.22
C THR A 42 -15.52 -10.63 8.80
N TYR A 43 -14.67 -11.37 9.54
CA TYR A 43 -14.48 -12.80 9.31
C TYR A 43 -15.80 -13.56 9.43
N LEU A 44 -16.59 -13.33 10.49
CA LEU A 44 -17.87 -13.99 10.69
C LEU A 44 -18.84 -13.72 9.52
N PHE A 45 -18.92 -12.47 9.09
CA PHE A 45 -19.73 -12.09 7.93
C PHE A 45 -19.28 -12.83 6.65
N LEU A 46 -17.98 -12.83 6.35
CA LEU A 46 -17.45 -13.55 5.19
C LEU A 46 -17.60 -15.07 5.30
N MET A 47 -17.56 -15.64 6.51
CA MET A 47 -17.85 -17.06 6.73
C MET A 47 -19.29 -17.39 6.34
N VAL A 48 -20.27 -16.57 6.75
CA VAL A 48 -21.69 -16.75 6.40
C VAL A 48 -21.91 -16.62 4.89
N VAL A 49 -21.38 -15.57 4.26
CA VAL A 49 -21.47 -15.39 2.80
C VAL A 49 -20.74 -16.53 2.07
N GLY A 50 -19.61 -16.98 2.60
CA GLY A 50 -18.83 -18.09 2.07
C GLY A 50 -19.59 -19.40 2.12
N LEU A 51 -20.39 -19.66 3.16
CA LEU A 51 -21.25 -20.83 3.24
C LEU A 51 -22.33 -20.81 2.15
N LEU A 52 -22.90 -19.64 1.83
CA LEU A 52 -23.84 -19.49 0.71
C LEU A 52 -23.16 -19.78 -0.63
N LEU A 53 -21.95 -19.25 -0.84
CA LEU A 53 -21.15 -19.55 -2.03
C LEU A 53 -20.83 -21.05 -2.14
N GLY A 54 -20.38 -21.66 -1.04
CA GLY A 54 -20.10 -23.10 -0.98
C GLY A 54 -21.34 -23.94 -1.30
N SER A 55 -22.51 -23.54 -0.77
CA SER A 55 -23.79 -24.19 -1.07
C SER A 55 -24.15 -24.06 -2.55
N LEU A 56 -23.96 -22.88 -3.15
CA LEU A 56 -24.15 -22.65 -4.58
C LEU A 56 -23.26 -23.58 -5.42
N MET A 57 -21.99 -23.75 -5.03
CA MET A 57 -21.06 -24.65 -5.71
C MET A 57 -21.45 -26.13 -5.59
N ILE A 58 -22.05 -26.55 -4.46
CA ILE A 58 -22.55 -27.93 -4.28
C ILE A 58 -23.75 -28.18 -5.20
N PHE A 59 -24.72 -27.25 -5.24
CA PHE A 59 -25.96 -27.46 -5.98
C PHE A 59 -25.83 -27.15 -7.48
N GLY A 60 -24.96 -26.22 -7.85
CA GLY A 60 -24.73 -25.78 -9.22
C GLY A 60 -23.92 -26.75 -10.10
N GLY A 61 -23.29 -27.76 -9.51
CA GLY A 61 -22.54 -28.79 -10.23
C GLY A 61 -21.19 -28.29 -10.79
N THR A 62 -20.56 -29.12 -11.62
CA THR A 62 -19.16 -28.94 -12.03
C THR A 62 -18.90 -27.62 -12.77
N LEU A 63 -19.81 -27.17 -13.63
CA LEU A 63 -19.60 -25.92 -14.38
C LEU A 63 -19.55 -24.71 -13.44
N VAL A 64 -20.46 -24.66 -12.46
CA VAL A 64 -20.49 -23.60 -11.45
C VAL A 64 -19.23 -23.64 -10.59
N GLN A 65 -18.81 -24.84 -10.16
CA GLN A 65 -17.58 -25.01 -9.37
C GLN A 65 -16.34 -24.52 -10.11
N VAL A 66 -16.20 -24.89 -11.39
CA VAL A 66 -15.09 -24.49 -12.26
C VAL A 66 -15.09 -22.98 -12.47
N PHE A 67 -16.25 -22.40 -12.80
CA PHE A 67 -16.38 -20.96 -13.03
C PHE A 67 -16.01 -20.15 -11.78
N PHE A 68 -16.59 -20.46 -10.62
CA PHE A 68 -16.27 -19.74 -9.38
C PHE A 68 -14.82 -19.95 -8.95
N GLY A 69 -14.29 -21.18 -9.06
CA GLY A 69 -12.88 -21.46 -8.78
C GLY A 69 -11.95 -20.62 -9.65
N ALA A 70 -12.21 -20.58 -10.96
CA ALA A 70 -11.45 -19.75 -11.90
C ALA A 70 -11.59 -18.26 -11.61
N PHE A 71 -12.83 -17.79 -11.37
CA PHE A 71 -13.12 -16.40 -11.08
C PHE A 71 -12.36 -15.89 -9.84
N PHE A 72 -12.37 -16.65 -8.73
CA PHE A 72 -11.68 -16.21 -7.52
C PHE A 72 -10.16 -16.31 -7.63
N ILE A 73 -9.61 -17.29 -8.36
CA ILE A 73 -8.17 -17.34 -8.64
C ILE A 73 -7.76 -16.13 -9.49
N ALA A 74 -8.54 -15.83 -10.53
CA ALA A 74 -8.33 -14.66 -11.38
C ALA A 74 -8.43 -13.37 -10.57
N LEU A 75 -9.47 -13.22 -9.76
CA LEU A 75 -9.67 -12.07 -8.89
C LEU A 75 -8.49 -11.88 -7.94
N PHE A 76 -7.98 -12.95 -7.33
CA PHE A 76 -6.80 -12.88 -6.47
C PHE A 76 -5.55 -12.46 -7.24
N ALA A 77 -5.31 -13.02 -8.41
CA ALA A 77 -4.16 -12.65 -9.25
C ALA A 77 -4.21 -11.18 -9.66
N PHE A 78 -5.38 -10.67 -10.07
CA PHE A 78 -5.58 -9.26 -10.42
C PHE A 78 -5.48 -8.33 -9.21
N TYR A 79 -5.99 -8.76 -8.04
CA TYR A 79 -5.88 -7.99 -6.80
C TYR A 79 -4.42 -7.76 -6.38
N GLN A 80 -3.53 -8.71 -6.64
CA GLN A 80 -2.11 -8.59 -6.30
C GLN A 80 -1.29 -7.73 -7.29
N MET A 81 -1.89 -7.29 -8.38
CA MET A 81 -1.21 -6.44 -9.36
C MET A 81 -1.44 -4.98 -9.03
N ASP A 82 -0.62 -4.43 -8.13
CA ASP A 82 -0.70 -3.02 -7.66
C ASP A 82 -0.55 -1.96 -8.77
N ASN A 83 -0.06 -2.35 -9.95
CA ASN A 83 0.25 -1.43 -11.05
C ASN A 83 -0.15 -2.01 -12.41
N LEU A 84 -1.42 -2.36 -12.60
CA LEU A 84 -1.89 -2.60 -13.95
C LEU A 84 -1.92 -1.26 -14.71
N PRO A 85 -1.20 -1.14 -15.84
CA PRO A 85 -1.27 0.05 -16.67
C PRO A 85 -2.67 0.17 -17.25
N GLU A 86 -3.22 1.39 -17.25
CA GLU A 86 -4.52 1.67 -17.88
C GLU A 86 -4.53 1.10 -19.30
N LEU A 87 -5.44 0.16 -19.54
CA LEU A 87 -5.53 -0.49 -20.83
C LEU A 87 -5.89 0.54 -21.91
N PRO A 88 -5.28 0.47 -23.10
CA PRO A 88 -5.70 1.29 -24.21
C PRO A 88 -7.19 1.03 -24.51
N PHE A 89 -7.88 2.05 -25.04
CA PHE A 89 -9.31 2.02 -25.44
C PHE A 89 -10.36 2.12 -24.30
N GLY A 90 -9.97 2.51 -23.08
CA GLY A 90 -10.95 2.77 -22.00
C GLY A 90 -11.65 1.51 -21.47
N LEU A 91 -11.15 0.33 -21.83
CA LEU A 91 -11.58 -0.93 -21.24
C LEU A 91 -11.13 -0.97 -19.79
N ARG A 92 -12.11 -0.89 -18.87
CA ARG A 92 -11.88 -1.19 -17.45
C ARG A 92 -11.38 -2.63 -17.31
N TYR A 93 -10.70 -2.99 -16.23
CA TYR A 93 -10.15 -4.34 -16.05
C TYR A 93 -11.19 -5.49 -16.00
N MET A 94 -12.48 -5.17 -15.88
CA MET A 94 -13.55 -6.17 -15.73
C MET A 94 -13.70 -7.14 -16.91
N PRO A 95 -13.74 -6.71 -18.19
CA PRO A 95 -13.82 -7.65 -19.31
C PRO A 95 -12.56 -8.52 -19.42
N VAL A 96 -11.39 -8.00 -19.06
CA VAL A 96 -10.14 -8.78 -19.03
C VAL A 96 -10.20 -9.85 -17.94
N LEU A 97 -10.65 -9.49 -16.74
CA LEU A 97 -10.88 -10.42 -15.65
C LEU A 97 -11.84 -11.55 -16.06
N LEU A 98 -12.95 -11.22 -16.73
CA LEU A 98 -13.93 -12.20 -17.20
C LEU A 98 -13.39 -13.11 -18.31
N ALA A 99 -12.65 -12.54 -19.28
CA ALA A 99 -12.01 -13.31 -20.34
C ALA A 99 -10.96 -14.28 -19.76
N PHE A 100 -10.12 -13.79 -18.85
CA PHE A 100 -9.12 -14.61 -18.15
C PHE A 100 -9.78 -15.71 -17.30
N SER A 101 -10.87 -15.39 -16.60
CA SER A 101 -11.64 -16.37 -15.83
C SER A 101 -12.26 -17.45 -16.72
N THR A 102 -12.73 -17.08 -17.91
CA THR A 102 -13.29 -18.04 -18.89
C THR A 102 -12.21 -18.97 -19.44
N PHE A 103 -11.03 -18.43 -19.77
CA PHE A 103 -9.89 -19.23 -20.20
C PHE A 103 -9.41 -20.19 -19.10
N LEU A 104 -9.28 -19.69 -17.88
CA LEU A 104 -8.87 -20.51 -16.74
C LEU A 104 -9.92 -21.59 -16.42
N SER A 105 -11.21 -21.29 -16.60
CA SER A 105 -12.30 -22.27 -16.45
C SER A 105 -12.12 -23.47 -17.39
N LEU A 106 -11.70 -23.25 -18.64
CA LEU A 106 -11.40 -24.35 -19.58
C LEU A 106 -10.30 -25.26 -19.03
N GLY A 107 -9.22 -24.70 -18.49
CA GLY A 107 -8.14 -25.46 -17.85
C GLY A 107 -8.60 -26.23 -16.61
N LEU A 108 -9.32 -25.57 -15.70
CA LEU A 108 -9.84 -26.19 -14.48
C LEU A 108 -10.90 -27.28 -14.77
N TYR A 109 -11.60 -27.19 -15.89
CA TYR A 109 -12.54 -28.23 -16.30
C TYR A 109 -11.85 -29.58 -16.57
N PHE A 110 -10.62 -29.58 -17.09
CA PHE A 110 -9.83 -30.81 -17.22
C PHE A 110 -9.45 -31.40 -15.86
N LEU A 111 -9.29 -30.54 -14.84
CA LEU A 111 -9.01 -30.91 -13.45
C LEU A 111 -10.26 -31.25 -12.64
N ARG A 112 -11.46 -31.30 -13.25
CA ARG A 112 -12.74 -31.46 -12.54
C ARG A 112 -12.80 -32.61 -11.52
N LYS A 113 -12.07 -33.71 -11.75
CA LYS A 113 -12.03 -34.85 -10.82
C LYS A 113 -11.33 -34.53 -9.49
N HIS A 114 -10.37 -33.62 -9.52
CA HIS A 114 -9.56 -33.20 -8.37
C HIS A 114 -9.71 -31.72 -8.05
N LEU A 115 -10.71 -31.06 -8.64
CA LEU A 115 -10.90 -29.61 -8.55
C LEU A 115 -11.02 -29.14 -7.11
N GLU A 116 -11.81 -29.86 -6.30
CA GLU A 116 -12.01 -29.53 -4.90
C GLU A 116 -10.69 -29.56 -4.10
N GLN A 117 -9.89 -30.62 -4.27
CA GLN A 117 -8.59 -30.76 -3.62
C GLN A 117 -7.63 -29.66 -4.08
N PHE A 118 -7.61 -29.38 -5.38
CA PHE A 118 -6.79 -28.32 -5.96
C PHE A 118 -7.15 -26.94 -5.38
N LEU A 119 -8.43 -26.57 -5.40
CA LEU A 119 -8.88 -25.28 -4.87
C LEU A 119 -8.61 -25.16 -3.37
N PHE A 120 -8.80 -26.23 -2.61
CA PHE A 120 -8.51 -26.23 -1.17
C PHE A 120 -7.02 -26.03 -0.89
N ILE A 121 -6.14 -26.66 -1.68
CA ILE A 121 -4.69 -26.45 -1.58
C ILE A 121 -4.34 -25.00 -1.95
N VAL A 122 -4.83 -24.49 -3.07
CA VAL A 122 -4.53 -23.13 -3.53
C VAL A 122 -4.97 -22.10 -2.49
N PHE A 123 -6.26 -22.07 -2.13
CA PHE A 123 -6.77 -21.08 -1.18
C PHE A 123 -6.29 -21.33 0.25
N GLY A 124 -6.08 -22.58 0.65
CA GLY A 124 -5.50 -22.91 1.96
C GLY A 124 -4.06 -22.41 2.10
N VAL A 125 -3.21 -22.62 1.08
CA VAL A 125 -1.83 -22.10 1.06
C VAL A 125 -1.81 -20.58 1.04
N LEU A 126 -2.66 -19.94 0.24
CA LEU A 126 -2.76 -18.48 0.20
C LEU A 126 -3.23 -17.90 1.55
N TRP A 127 -4.25 -18.50 2.16
CA TRP A 127 -4.77 -18.09 3.46
C TRP A 127 -3.74 -18.26 4.58
N LEU A 128 -3.08 -19.42 4.66
CA LEU A 128 -2.02 -19.68 5.64
C LEU A 128 -0.80 -18.78 5.43
N GLY A 129 -0.41 -18.59 4.17
CA GLY A 129 0.69 -17.68 3.81
C GLY A 129 0.47 -16.27 4.31
N ALA A 130 -0.79 -15.78 4.28
CA ALA A 130 -1.14 -14.45 4.78
C ALA A 130 -0.90 -14.26 6.28
N PHE A 131 -1.01 -15.32 7.10
CA PHE A 131 -0.68 -15.22 8.53
C PHE A 131 0.83 -15.13 8.76
N VAL A 132 1.60 -15.87 7.97
CA VAL A 132 3.05 -16.06 8.16
C VAL A 132 3.87 -14.95 7.49
N GLN A 133 3.30 -14.22 6.53
CA GLN A 133 3.95 -13.07 5.92
C GLN A 133 4.25 -11.99 6.98
N PHE A 134 5.49 -12.01 7.46
CA PHE A 134 6.11 -10.90 8.17
C PHE A 134 6.70 -9.97 7.11
N ILE A 135 5.99 -8.87 6.85
CA ILE A 135 6.53 -7.81 6.00
C ILE A 135 7.29 -6.88 6.94
N PRO A 136 8.64 -6.88 6.92
CA PRO A 136 9.39 -5.95 7.75
C PRO A 136 9.04 -4.51 7.33
N PRO A 137 8.86 -3.59 8.30
CA PRO A 137 8.53 -2.20 7.99
C PRO A 137 9.67 -1.50 7.25
N ILE A 138 10.91 -1.95 7.46
CA ILE A 138 12.12 -1.47 6.79
C ILE A 138 12.36 -2.35 5.57
N GLU A 139 12.23 -1.76 4.39
CA GLU A 139 12.48 -2.42 3.11
C GLU A 139 13.99 -2.46 2.79
N LYS A 140 14.69 -1.35 3.10
CA LYS A 140 16.11 -1.21 2.81
C LYS A 140 16.79 -0.30 3.83
N SER A 141 17.98 -0.68 4.29
CA SER A 141 18.86 0.19 5.07
C SER A 141 20.23 0.18 4.42
N ILE A 142 20.70 1.35 3.99
CA ILE A 142 22.03 1.56 3.44
C ILE A 142 22.78 2.47 4.40
N ASN A 143 23.83 1.95 5.02
CA ASN A 143 24.82 2.80 5.67
C ASN A 143 25.84 3.14 4.58
N LEU A 144 26.00 4.42 4.30
CA LEU A 144 26.99 4.92 3.38
C LEU A 144 28.17 5.43 4.21
N GLU A 145 29.39 5.13 3.76
CA GLU A 145 30.61 5.65 4.38
C GLU A 145 30.65 7.17 4.16
N ALA A 146 29.99 7.91 5.03
CA ALA A 146 30.15 9.36 5.05
C ALA A 146 31.60 9.64 5.47
N GLY A 147 32.39 10.24 4.57
CA GLY A 147 33.79 10.56 4.83
C GLY A 147 34.00 11.20 6.22
N GLU A 148 35.07 10.77 6.89
CA GLU A 148 35.27 10.59 8.35
C GLU A 148 35.10 11.81 9.28
N GLN A 149 34.74 13.00 8.81
CA GLN A 149 34.59 14.17 9.71
C GLN A 149 33.21 14.81 9.59
N VAL A 150 32.38 14.56 10.61
CA VAL A 150 31.21 15.37 10.95
C VAL A 150 31.71 16.68 11.52
N ASP A 151 31.30 17.81 10.93
CA ASP A 151 31.55 19.10 11.54
C ASP A 151 30.64 19.27 12.77
N VAL A 152 31.20 19.02 13.95
CA VAL A 152 30.50 19.13 15.24
C VAL A 152 30.17 20.58 15.62
N SER A 153 30.70 21.57 14.89
CA SER A 153 30.38 22.98 15.12
C SER A 153 29.03 23.39 14.53
N LEU A 154 28.48 22.60 13.59
CA LEU A 154 27.19 22.86 12.97
C LEU A 154 26.03 22.43 13.88
N PRO A 155 24.96 23.23 13.98
CA PRO A 155 23.77 22.82 14.71
C PRO A 155 23.07 21.65 14.01
N PRO A 156 22.47 20.70 14.74
CA PRO A 156 21.71 19.63 14.12
C PRO A 156 20.53 20.19 13.32
N TYR A 157 20.35 19.69 12.09
CA TYR A 157 19.24 20.04 11.22
C TYR A 157 18.33 18.83 11.03
N ILE A 158 17.06 18.97 11.43
CA ILE A 158 16.04 17.94 11.26
C ILE A 158 14.92 18.53 10.40
N HIS A 159 14.61 17.85 9.29
CA HIS A 159 13.52 18.22 8.40
C HIS A 159 12.50 17.08 8.38
N ILE A 160 11.28 17.36 8.82
CA ILE A 160 10.18 16.39 8.87
C ILE A 160 9.12 16.85 7.88
N ILE A 161 8.72 15.95 7.00
CA ILE A 161 7.64 16.17 6.04
C ILE A 161 6.51 15.23 6.42
N LEU A 162 5.31 15.78 6.55
CA LEU A 162 4.10 15.03 6.88
C LEU A 162 3.21 15.03 5.65
N ASP A 163 2.98 13.85 5.08
CA ASP A 163 2.12 13.71 3.90
C ASP A 163 0.66 13.97 4.27
N GLU A 164 -0.08 14.59 3.35
CA GLU A 164 -1.49 15.01 3.51
C GLU A 164 -1.80 15.91 4.73
N HIS A 165 -0.78 16.41 5.45
CA HIS A 165 -0.98 17.28 6.59
C HIS A 165 -1.25 18.72 6.12
N ILE A 166 -2.50 19.15 6.27
CA ILE A 166 -2.90 20.54 6.02
C ILE A 166 -2.27 21.50 7.04
N GLY A 167 -1.95 22.73 6.62
CA GLY A 167 -1.56 23.78 7.57
C GLY A 167 -2.62 23.98 8.66
N ILE A 168 -2.18 24.30 9.88
CA ILE A 168 -3.04 24.37 11.08
C ILE A 168 -4.24 25.32 10.88
N GLU A 169 -4.04 26.46 10.20
CA GLU A 169 -5.13 27.41 9.90
C GLU A 169 -5.95 27.03 8.65
N GLY A 170 -5.54 25.99 7.92
CA GLY A 170 -6.33 25.39 6.84
C GLY A 170 -7.40 24.42 7.35
N ILE A 171 -7.37 24.03 8.63
CA ILE A 171 -8.36 23.15 9.25
C ILE A 171 -9.72 23.88 9.29
N PRO A 172 -10.76 23.37 8.59
CA PRO A 172 -12.02 24.08 8.47
C PRO A 172 -12.79 24.11 9.80
N SER A 173 -13.23 25.31 10.20
CA SER A 173 -13.98 25.53 11.45
C SER A 173 -15.35 24.86 11.48
N TYR A 174 -15.93 24.53 10.33
CA TYR A 174 -17.23 23.87 10.21
C TYR A 174 -17.16 22.35 10.42
N VAL A 175 -15.97 21.76 10.43
CA VAL A 175 -15.80 20.35 10.79
C VAL A 175 -15.94 20.23 12.31
N ASN A 176 -16.59 19.15 12.78
CA ASN A 176 -16.79 18.92 14.20
C ASN A 176 -15.46 19.05 14.95
N GLN A 177 -15.39 19.94 15.94
CA GLN A 177 -14.20 20.27 16.73
C GLN A 177 -13.01 20.89 15.95
N GLY A 178 -13.16 21.27 14.68
CA GLY A 178 -12.05 21.77 13.86
C GLY A 178 -11.36 23.02 14.42
N GLN A 179 -12.13 23.96 14.98
CA GLN A 179 -11.59 25.17 15.61
C GLN A 179 -10.83 24.87 16.91
N GLU A 180 -11.38 23.98 17.76
CA GLU A 180 -10.75 23.57 19.01
C GLU A 180 -9.44 22.82 18.73
N PHE A 181 -9.48 21.90 17.78
CA PHE A 181 -8.31 21.12 17.36
C PHE A 181 -7.21 21.98 16.74
N SER A 182 -7.55 22.94 15.87
CA SER A 182 -6.57 23.88 15.30
C SER A 182 -5.88 24.70 16.40
N LYS A 183 -6.64 25.17 17.39
CA LYS A 183 -6.11 25.90 18.54
C LYS A 183 -5.21 25.00 19.40
N GLU A 184 -5.65 23.77 19.71
CA GLU A 184 -4.88 22.81 20.49
C GLU A 184 -3.53 22.53 19.82
N LEU A 185 -3.50 22.29 18.51
CA LEU A 185 -2.26 22.09 17.76
C LEU A 185 -1.34 23.30 17.83
N LEU A 186 -1.86 24.50 17.60
CA LEU A 186 -1.09 25.74 17.65
C LEU A 186 -0.47 25.95 19.04
N ASP A 187 -1.27 25.83 20.09
CA ASP A 187 -0.85 25.98 21.49
C ASP A 187 0.22 24.93 21.85
N LYS A 188 0.02 23.69 21.40
CA LYS A 188 0.99 22.60 21.62
C LYS A 188 2.34 22.88 20.97
N TYR A 189 2.38 23.22 19.68
CA TYR A 189 3.65 23.51 19.00
C TYR A 189 4.34 24.74 19.57
N THR A 190 3.60 25.83 19.83
CA THR A 190 4.18 27.06 20.38
C THR A 190 4.71 26.86 21.81
N SER A 191 4.01 26.09 22.65
CA SER A 191 4.48 25.75 24.01
C SER A 191 5.78 24.93 24.01
N GLN A 192 6.05 24.19 22.94
CA GLN A 192 7.29 23.44 22.72
C GLN A 192 8.40 24.29 22.06
N GLY A 193 8.18 25.59 21.85
CA GLY A 193 9.15 26.53 21.30
C GLY A 193 9.21 26.55 19.77
N PHE A 194 8.28 25.89 19.07
CA PHE A 194 8.21 25.99 17.61
C PHE A 194 7.68 27.36 17.18
N ARG A 195 8.31 27.93 16.16
CA ARG A 195 7.71 29.02 15.38
C ARG A 195 6.74 28.42 14.37
N VAL A 196 5.46 28.70 14.54
CA VAL A 196 4.39 28.13 13.71
C VAL A 196 3.97 29.12 12.63
N PHE A 197 3.86 28.63 11.40
CA PHE A 197 3.32 29.36 10.25
C PHE A 197 1.99 28.73 9.84
N GLY A 198 0.89 29.09 10.49
CA GLY A 198 -0.42 28.43 10.32
C GLY A 198 -0.97 28.47 8.89
N ARG A 199 -0.60 29.51 8.12
CA ARG A 199 -0.98 29.74 6.72
C ARG A 199 0.11 29.36 5.70
N ALA A 200 0.97 28.41 6.05
CA ALA A 200 1.93 27.84 5.11
C ALA A 200 1.23 26.79 4.25
N TYR A 201 1.09 27.06 2.96
CA TYR A 201 0.42 26.17 2.00
C TYR A 201 1.40 25.67 0.94
N SER A 202 1.22 24.40 0.57
CA SER A 202 1.79 23.87 -0.67
C SER A 202 1.18 24.61 -1.86
N ARG A 203 1.98 24.84 -2.90
CA ARG A 203 1.52 25.43 -4.17
C ARG A 203 0.84 24.41 -5.08
N PHE A 204 0.99 23.13 -4.75
CA PHE A 204 0.45 22.00 -5.49
C PHE A 204 -0.45 21.17 -4.57
N ASP A 205 -1.53 20.63 -5.14
CA ASP A 205 -2.47 19.71 -4.52
C ASP A 205 -1.98 18.26 -4.51
N ASN A 206 -0.93 17.96 -5.28
CA ASN A 206 -0.34 16.64 -5.41
C ASN A 206 1.04 16.56 -4.72
N THR A 207 1.31 15.46 -4.01
CA THR A 207 2.55 15.22 -3.25
C THR A 207 3.81 15.35 -4.10
N GLY A 208 3.85 14.72 -5.28
CA GLY A 208 5.03 14.73 -6.15
C GLY A 208 5.48 16.15 -6.55
N PRO A 209 4.63 16.95 -7.20
CA PRO A 209 4.95 18.33 -7.56
C PRO A 209 5.22 19.23 -6.34
N SER A 210 4.50 19.03 -5.23
CA SER A 210 4.73 19.75 -3.98
C SER A 210 6.15 19.52 -3.46
N PHE A 211 6.53 18.25 -3.32
CA PHE A 211 7.81 17.82 -2.79
C PHE A 211 8.96 18.30 -3.66
N ALA A 212 8.82 18.13 -4.98
CA ALA A 212 9.85 18.58 -5.90
C ALA A 212 10.04 20.11 -5.82
N SER A 213 8.97 20.88 -5.57
CA SER A 213 9.00 22.34 -5.52
C SER A 213 9.71 22.85 -4.29
N PHE A 214 9.32 22.41 -3.09
CA PHE A 214 9.91 22.93 -1.87
C PHE A 214 11.33 22.41 -1.63
N LEU A 215 11.64 21.16 -2.00
CA LEU A 215 13.00 20.62 -1.88
C LEU A 215 14.00 21.29 -2.81
N ASN A 216 13.51 21.93 -3.88
CA ASN A 216 14.34 22.70 -4.82
C ASN A 216 14.18 24.21 -4.69
N PHE A 217 13.47 24.70 -3.67
CA PHE A 217 13.22 26.12 -3.45
C PHE A 217 12.59 26.83 -4.68
N LYS A 218 11.83 26.10 -5.51
CA LYS A 218 11.29 26.62 -6.77
C LYS A 218 9.88 27.17 -6.63
N PRO A 219 9.60 28.39 -7.12
CA PRO A 219 8.30 29.02 -6.92
C PRO A 219 7.18 28.54 -7.86
N LEU A 220 7.41 28.27 -9.16
CA LEU A 220 6.30 28.13 -10.14
C LEU A 220 6.57 27.30 -11.41
N GLU A 221 7.76 26.78 -11.68
CA GLU A 221 8.00 26.07 -12.94
C GLU A 221 7.51 24.62 -12.90
N PRO A 222 6.85 24.10 -13.98
CA PRO A 222 6.52 22.70 -14.09
C PRO A 222 7.83 21.90 -14.07
N MET A 223 8.05 21.15 -12.99
CA MET A 223 9.26 20.36 -12.89
C MET A 223 9.22 19.20 -13.88
N SER A 224 10.36 19.01 -14.55
CA SER A 224 10.64 17.81 -15.30
C SER A 224 10.88 16.69 -14.30
N PHE A 225 9.87 15.85 -14.05
CA PHE A 225 10.12 14.53 -13.49
C PHE A 225 10.98 13.76 -14.49
N SER A 226 12.09 13.18 -14.04
CA SER A 226 12.88 12.33 -14.91
C SER A 226 12.03 11.12 -15.32
N LYS A 227 11.55 11.11 -16.57
CA LYS A 227 10.78 10.00 -17.15
C LYS A 227 11.61 8.72 -17.36
N SER A 228 12.93 8.78 -17.16
CA SER A 228 13.84 7.66 -17.41
C SER A 228 14.00 6.69 -16.24
N LEU A 229 13.43 7.00 -15.06
CA LEU A 229 13.47 6.11 -13.91
C LEU A 229 12.11 5.42 -13.72
N PRO A 230 12.09 4.13 -13.32
CA PRO A 230 10.85 3.40 -13.04
C PRO A 230 10.02 4.00 -11.89
N ARG A 231 10.60 4.94 -11.12
CA ARG A 231 9.92 5.79 -10.15
C ARG A 231 10.40 7.23 -10.30
N PRO A 232 9.52 8.25 -10.25
CA PRO A 232 9.92 9.64 -10.33
C PRO A 232 10.77 10.02 -9.11
N ALA A 233 12.09 10.07 -9.28
CA ALA A 233 13.00 10.60 -8.27
C ALA A 233 13.03 12.13 -8.34
N ILE A 234 13.08 12.79 -7.19
CA ILE A 234 13.22 14.25 -7.12
C ILE A 234 14.69 14.58 -7.32
N ARG A 235 15.07 14.73 -8.59
CA ARG A 235 16.43 15.11 -9.02
C ARG A 235 16.39 16.38 -9.86
N PRO A 236 17.24 17.38 -9.58
CA PRO A 236 18.11 17.52 -8.41
C PRO A 236 17.33 17.76 -7.09
N ASN A 237 18.02 17.75 -5.94
CA ASN A 237 17.49 18.13 -4.63
C ASN A 237 18.30 19.31 -4.05
N GLY A 238 17.78 20.52 -4.22
CA GLY A 238 18.45 21.76 -3.80
C GLY A 238 18.71 21.86 -2.29
N LEU A 239 17.84 21.29 -1.45
CA LEU A 239 18.06 21.23 0.00
C LEU A 239 19.28 20.37 0.33
N PHE A 240 19.39 19.19 -0.27
CA PHE A 240 20.53 18.29 -0.03
C PHE A 240 21.83 18.91 -0.54
N GLU A 241 21.80 19.54 -1.71
CA GLU A 241 22.96 20.26 -2.23
C GLU A 241 23.43 21.37 -1.27
N LYS A 242 22.48 22.15 -0.73
CA LYS A 242 22.79 23.21 0.23
C LYS A 242 23.40 22.66 1.53
N LEU A 243 22.79 21.61 2.11
CA LEU A 243 23.30 20.97 3.33
C LEU A 243 24.67 20.33 3.11
N HIS A 244 24.85 19.63 1.98
CA HIS A 244 26.12 19.04 1.59
C HIS A 244 27.23 20.09 1.50
N LYS A 245 26.97 21.22 0.81
CA LYS A 245 27.93 22.34 0.69
C LYS A 245 28.26 23.01 2.02
N GLN A 246 27.33 22.97 2.98
CA GLN A 246 27.53 23.48 4.33
C GLN A 246 28.30 22.51 5.23
N GLY A 247 28.62 21.29 4.77
CA GLY A 247 29.40 20.31 5.52
C GLY A 247 28.55 19.27 6.27
N TYR A 248 27.23 19.28 6.13
CA TYR A 248 26.36 18.29 6.78
C TYR A 248 26.52 16.88 6.18
N ILE A 249 26.38 15.89 7.05
CA ILE A 249 26.13 14.50 6.67
C ILE A 249 24.62 14.27 6.68
N ILE A 250 24.07 13.82 5.55
CA ILE A 250 22.64 13.70 5.33
C ILE A 250 22.20 12.29 5.70
N ASN A 251 21.27 12.19 6.64
CA ASN A 251 20.57 10.95 6.96
C ASN A 251 19.12 11.08 6.49
N VAL A 252 18.64 10.09 5.75
CA VAL A 252 17.31 10.10 5.15
C VAL A 252 16.52 8.91 5.67
N MET A 253 15.28 9.17 6.06
CA MET A 253 14.24 8.19 6.32
C MET A 253 13.11 8.46 5.34
N GLU A 254 12.85 7.54 4.42
CA GLU A 254 11.93 7.74 3.29
C GLU A 254 10.95 6.57 3.12
N THR A 255 9.85 6.81 2.40
CA THR A 255 8.94 5.76 1.93
C THR A 255 9.36 5.27 0.55
N ASN A 256 8.82 4.13 0.11
CA ASN A 256 9.09 3.57 -1.22
C ASN A 256 8.52 4.38 -2.39
N HIS A 257 7.70 5.42 -2.13
CA HIS A 257 7.05 6.26 -3.13
C HIS A 257 7.98 7.30 -3.76
N PHE A 258 8.85 7.93 -2.96
CA PHE A 258 9.77 8.99 -3.42
C PHE A 258 11.20 8.66 -3.00
N PRO A 259 12.01 8.04 -3.88
CA PRO A 259 13.40 7.75 -3.55
C PRO A 259 14.24 9.04 -3.57
N TYR A 260 14.74 9.45 -2.41
CA TYR A 260 15.69 10.56 -2.25
C TYR A 260 17.14 10.07 -2.14
N CYS A 261 17.32 8.86 -1.63
CA CYS A 261 18.63 8.23 -1.51
C CYS A 261 19.19 7.82 -2.88
N ASP A 262 20.02 8.69 -3.45
CA ASP A 262 20.71 8.46 -4.71
C ASP A 262 22.22 8.41 -4.51
N GLN A 263 22.81 7.22 -4.61
CA GLN A 263 24.26 7.03 -4.46
C GLN A 263 25.06 7.75 -5.56
N GLU A 264 24.46 7.99 -6.73
CA GLU A 264 25.12 8.64 -7.86
C GLU A 264 25.15 10.18 -7.76
N SER A 265 24.39 10.76 -6.82
CA SER A 265 24.24 12.21 -6.67
C SER A 265 25.48 12.94 -6.14
N GLY A 266 26.44 12.21 -5.57
CA GLY A 266 27.64 12.78 -4.94
C GLY A 266 27.38 13.47 -3.59
N TYR A 267 26.16 13.44 -3.05
CA TYR A 267 25.87 13.97 -1.72
C TYR A 267 26.54 13.13 -0.62
N ARG A 268 26.90 13.78 0.50
CA ARG A 268 27.46 13.12 1.70
C ARG A 268 26.35 12.48 2.51
N PHE A 269 25.88 11.32 2.08
CA PHE A 269 24.94 10.52 2.85
C PHE A 269 25.65 9.70 3.94
N GLY A 270 25.05 9.64 5.13
CA GLY A 270 25.46 8.73 6.21
C GLY A 270 24.57 7.49 6.28
N LYS A 271 23.27 7.70 6.44
CA LYS A 271 22.30 6.62 6.55
C LYS A 271 21.07 6.89 5.71
N CYS A 272 20.67 5.87 4.95
CA CYS A 272 19.47 5.86 4.14
C CYS A 272 18.58 4.70 4.58
N ILE A 273 17.40 5.00 5.12
CA ILE A 273 16.42 4.00 5.54
C ILE A 273 15.16 4.18 4.70
N GLN A 274 14.80 3.14 3.96
CA GLN A 274 13.57 3.09 3.19
C GLN A 274 12.56 2.21 3.92
N TYR A 275 11.39 2.78 4.19
CA TYR A 275 10.23 2.10 4.74
C TYR A 275 9.28 1.69 3.63
N ARG A 276 8.62 0.56 3.83
CA ARG A 276 7.52 0.15 2.97
C ARG A 276 6.26 0.88 3.42
N SER A 277 5.77 1.79 2.57
CA SER A 277 4.40 2.31 2.64
C SER A 277 3.49 1.48 1.76
#